data_AF-A0AA47JL21-F1
#
_entry.id   AF-A0AA47JL21-F1
#
_cell.length_a   1.000
_cell.length_b   1.000
_cell.length_c   1.000
_cell.angle_alpha   90.00
_cell.angle_beta   90.00
_cell.angle_gamma   90.00
#
_symmetry.space_group_name_H-M   'P 1'
#
loop_
_entity.id
_entity.type
_entity.pdbx_description
1 polymer ?
#
loop_
_entity_poly.entity_id
_entity_poly.type
_entity_poly.pdbx_seq_one_letter_code
_entity_poly.pdbx_strand_id
1 'polypeptide(L)'
;MGNKSYVMWNNKGGVGKSTITFHIASVYAEKNPERDVVVIDMCPQANVSMMLMGGGRQAEEKLQELITKDTPQTVVGYITDSITRSDTSDLTKYITKLNQYNNNLPDNIHLLSGDGNLELIAPLLSERADATPLSVKDQPWVEIHSIIKNFTHKQVGERPCTYFIDTNPSFSVYTQIAILSGEHLLVPINADDSSIFAITGLFNLIWGTEKTHPVYGNYTFSSKVNHFGIDRPKIALLLGNRFTQQKGAAHAFKALSNEATLKMYDEYKKDPKRFIDGNVQVNNQDDFEREFSVELRDFNSAGVVAANQGIPLSKMDRNIYHVYGERIQVAKEQRELCKSVIENLVSKL
;
A
#
# COMPACT_ATOMS: atom_id res chain seq x y z
N MET A 1 -15.90 7.74 15.07
CA MET A 1 -15.48 7.21 13.75
C MET A 1 -14.52 6.06 13.99
N GLY A 2 -14.69 4.93 13.31
CA GLY A 2 -13.83 3.75 13.47
C GLY A 2 -12.47 3.91 12.78
N ASN A 3 -11.67 2.85 12.85
CA ASN A 3 -10.44 2.73 12.07
C ASN A 3 -10.76 2.66 10.57
N LYS A 4 -9.77 3.00 9.74
CA LYS A 4 -9.81 2.86 8.29
C LYS A 4 -8.55 2.13 7.82
N SER A 5 -8.61 1.30 6.79
CA SER A 5 -7.41 0.69 6.20
C SER A 5 -7.37 0.75 4.67
N TYR A 6 -6.23 1.18 4.13
CA TYR A 6 -5.96 1.31 2.69
C TYR A 6 -4.74 0.45 2.33
N VAL A 7 -4.93 -0.50 1.42
CA VAL A 7 -3.85 -1.32 0.88
C VAL A 7 -3.38 -0.72 -0.43
N MET A 8 -2.08 -0.51 -0.56
CA MET A 8 -1.44 -0.09 -1.81
C MET A 8 -0.97 -1.32 -2.56
N TRP A 9 -1.67 -1.77 -3.62
CA TRP A 9 -1.23 -2.97 -4.37
C TRP A 9 -1.43 -2.89 -5.88
N ASN A 10 -0.46 -3.48 -6.59
CA ASN A 10 -0.49 -3.81 -8.01
C ASN A 10 0.51 -4.96 -8.20
N ASN A 11 0.14 -5.98 -8.98
CA ASN A 11 0.97 -7.15 -9.30
C ASN A 11 2.22 -6.83 -10.15
N LYS A 12 2.38 -5.57 -10.55
CA LYS A 12 3.57 -5.08 -11.25
C LYS A 12 4.55 -4.35 -10.31
N GLY A 13 5.83 -4.69 -10.44
CA GLY A 13 6.94 -3.96 -9.79
C GLY A 13 7.19 -2.59 -10.41
N GLY A 14 7.78 -1.66 -9.65
CA GLY A 14 8.21 -0.36 -10.20
C GLY A 14 7.11 0.65 -10.53
N VAL A 15 5.86 0.42 -10.10
CA VAL A 15 4.75 1.38 -10.26
C VAL A 15 4.71 2.48 -9.18
N GLY A 16 5.63 2.43 -8.21
CA GLY A 16 5.78 3.46 -7.18
C GLY A 16 5.04 3.23 -5.86
N LYS A 17 4.53 2.01 -5.59
CA LYS A 17 3.78 1.65 -4.36
C LYS A 17 4.35 2.28 -3.08
N SER A 18 5.57 1.91 -2.69
CA SER A 18 6.20 2.38 -1.46
C SER A 18 6.42 3.89 -1.40
N THR A 19 6.80 4.51 -2.53
CA THR A 19 6.97 5.96 -2.63
C THR A 19 5.65 6.72 -2.48
N ILE A 20 4.58 6.20 -3.10
CA ILE A 20 3.24 6.78 -2.97
C ILE A 20 2.74 6.60 -1.55
N THR A 21 2.90 5.42 -0.94
CA THR A 21 2.55 5.15 0.46
C THR A 21 3.25 6.12 1.41
N PHE A 22 4.55 6.36 1.22
CA PHE A 22 5.32 7.35 2.00
C PHE A 22 4.67 8.73 1.96
N HIS A 23 4.37 9.23 0.75
CA HIS A 23 3.81 10.57 0.56
C HIS A 23 2.38 10.69 1.10
N ILE A 24 1.52 9.71 0.79
CA ILE A 24 0.12 9.70 1.27
C ILE A 24 0.10 9.66 2.79
N ALA A 25 0.80 8.72 3.43
CA ALA A 25 0.75 8.57 4.88
C ALA A 25 1.27 9.81 5.60
N SER A 26 2.37 10.39 5.10
CA SER A 26 2.97 11.58 5.69
C SER A 26 2.05 12.80 5.61
N VAL A 27 1.50 13.08 4.43
CA VAL A 27 0.59 14.23 4.23
C VAL A 27 -0.77 13.98 4.87
N TYR A 28 -1.26 12.74 4.90
CA TYR A 28 -2.49 12.39 5.61
C TYR A 28 -2.34 12.65 7.11
N ALA A 29 -1.21 12.30 7.72
CA ALA A 29 -0.94 12.59 9.13
C ALA A 29 -0.93 14.10 9.43
N GLU A 30 -0.38 14.91 8.52
CA GLU A 30 -0.38 16.38 8.64
C GLU A 30 -1.79 16.98 8.56
N LYS A 31 -2.65 16.44 7.70
CA LYS A 31 -4.01 16.96 7.47
C LYS A 31 -5.06 16.44 8.46
N ASN A 32 -4.78 15.33 9.16
CA ASN A 32 -5.72 14.67 10.08
C ASN A 32 -5.08 14.48 11.48
N PRO A 33 -4.77 15.58 12.21
CA PRO A 33 -4.10 15.52 13.51
C PRO A 33 -4.93 14.82 14.61
N GLU A 34 -6.22 14.62 14.39
CA GLU A 34 -7.15 13.91 15.26
C GLU A 34 -7.13 12.38 15.08
N ARG A 35 -6.36 11.86 14.12
CA ARG A 35 -6.17 10.43 13.86
C ARG A 35 -4.72 10.02 14.05
N ASP A 36 -4.51 8.78 14.43
CA ASP A 36 -3.18 8.15 14.37
C ASP A 36 -3.02 7.45 13.03
N VAL A 37 -1.93 7.74 12.33
CA VAL A 37 -1.60 7.13 11.03
C VAL A 37 -0.60 6.02 11.25
N VAL A 38 -0.91 4.81 10.80
CA VAL A 38 -0.03 3.65 10.96
C VAL A 38 0.30 3.08 9.59
N VAL A 39 1.58 3.12 9.23
CA VAL A 39 2.07 2.47 8.03
C VAL A 39 2.46 1.03 8.37
N ILE A 40 1.95 0.06 7.62
CA ILE A 40 2.32 -1.35 7.73
C ILE A 40 3.06 -1.73 6.46
N ASP A 41 4.33 -2.09 6.59
CA ASP A 41 5.16 -2.43 5.43
C ASP A 41 5.27 -3.95 5.28
N MET A 42 4.38 -4.53 4.47
CA MET A 42 4.36 -5.95 4.14
C MET A 42 5.26 -6.29 2.94
N CYS A 43 6.22 -5.43 2.62
CA CYS A 43 7.22 -5.69 1.59
C CYS A 43 8.57 -6.07 2.25
N PRO A 44 9.13 -7.26 1.97
CA PRO A 44 10.43 -7.67 2.51
C PRO A 44 11.59 -6.70 2.20
N GLN A 45 11.46 -5.88 1.16
CA GLN A 45 12.45 -4.86 0.79
C GLN A 45 12.41 -3.61 1.68
N ALA A 46 11.37 -3.47 2.51
CA ALA A 46 11.20 -2.42 3.51
C ALA A 46 11.38 -0.97 2.97
N ASN A 47 11.04 -0.74 1.69
CA ASN A 47 11.32 0.53 1.01
C ASN A 47 10.59 1.70 1.67
N VAL A 48 9.30 1.54 2.00
CA VAL A 48 8.54 2.61 2.65
C VAL A 48 9.04 2.84 4.08
N SER A 49 9.45 1.78 4.79
CA SER A 49 10.06 1.88 6.12
C SER A 49 11.32 2.75 6.08
N MET A 50 12.23 2.50 5.13
CA MET A 50 13.45 3.30 4.96
C MET A 50 13.12 4.76 4.63
N MET A 51 12.19 5.02 3.72
CA MET A 51 11.79 6.40 3.38
C MET A 51 11.23 7.14 4.60
N LEU A 52 10.35 6.50 5.38
CA LEU A 52 9.75 7.10 6.58
C LEU A 52 10.78 7.37 7.68
N MET A 53 11.81 6.54 7.82
CA MET A 53 12.87 6.72 8.82
C MET A 53 13.96 7.74 8.45
N GLY A 54 13.76 8.50 7.35
CA GLY A 54 14.64 9.59 6.91
C GLY A 54 15.38 9.32 5.60
N GLY A 55 15.19 8.14 5.00
CA GLY A 55 15.86 7.74 3.76
C GLY A 55 17.38 7.65 3.86
N GLY A 56 18.02 7.41 2.71
CA GLY A 56 19.47 7.26 2.61
C GLY A 56 20.04 6.08 3.43
N ARG A 57 21.35 6.10 3.69
CA ARG A 57 22.06 5.02 4.40
C ARG A 57 21.70 4.93 5.89
N GLN A 58 21.44 6.06 6.55
CA GLN A 58 21.12 6.06 7.99
C GLN A 58 19.80 5.36 8.30
N ALA A 59 18.82 5.41 7.39
CA ALA A 59 17.56 4.71 7.57
C ALA A 59 17.73 3.19 7.51
N GLU A 60 18.71 2.68 6.77
CA GLU A 60 19.03 1.25 6.71
C GLU A 60 19.59 0.77 8.05
N GLU A 61 20.53 1.51 8.65
CA GLU A 61 21.08 1.20 9.98
C GLU A 61 19.97 1.15 11.05
N LYS A 62 19.11 2.17 11.09
CA LYS A 62 17.94 2.23 11.99
C LYS A 62 16.99 1.05 11.78
N LEU A 63 16.76 0.63 10.53
CA LEU A 63 15.92 -0.53 10.24
C LEU A 63 16.54 -1.82 10.80
N GLN A 64 17.86 -2.01 10.63
CA GLN A 64 18.56 -3.17 11.15
C GLN A 64 18.50 -3.26 12.68
N GLU A 65 18.54 -2.12 13.38
CA GLU A 65 18.32 -2.07 14.84
C GLU A 65 16.93 -2.57 15.25
N LEU A 66 15.88 -2.37 14.43
CA LEU A 66 14.53 -2.89 14.71
C LEU A 66 14.43 -4.40 14.45
N ILE A 67 15.08 -4.87 13.38
CA ILE A 67 15.08 -6.27 12.93
C ILE A 67 15.83 -7.17 13.93
N THR A 68 16.93 -6.67 14.51
CA THR A 68 17.86 -7.48 15.33
C THR A 68 17.49 -7.59 16.81
N LYS A 69 16.37 -7.00 17.24
CA LYS A 69 15.87 -7.14 18.61
C LYS A 69 15.45 -8.59 18.88
N ASP A 70 15.55 -9.02 20.15
CA ASP A 70 15.10 -10.35 20.59
C ASP A 70 13.66 -10.66 20.15
N THR A 71 12.78 -9.65 20.29
CA THR A 71 11.51 -9.58 19.58
C THR A 71 11.64 -8.49 18.51
N PRO A 72 11.76 -8.83 17.22
CA PRO A 72 11.88 -7.83 16.16
C PRO A 72 10.72 -6.84 16.24
N GLN A 73 11.04 -5.54 16.26
CA GLN A 73 10.03 -4.48 16.26
C GLN A 73 9.56 -4.21 14.82
N THR A 74 9.03 -5.25 14.19
CA THR A 74 8.74 -5.32 12.75
C THR A 74 7.48 -6.15 12.49
N VAL A 75 7.01 -6.19 11.24
CA VAL A 75 5.94 -7.11 10.81
C VAL A 75 6.27 -8.57 11.11
N VAL A 76 7.55 -8.98 11.03
CA VAL A 76 7.96 -10.36 11.30
C VAL A 76 7.84 -10.68 12.78
N GLY A 77 8.23 -9.77 13.68
CA GLY A 77 8.03 -9.98 15.11
C GLY A 77 6.55 -10.12 15.46
N TYR A 78 5.71 -9.23 14.95
CA TYR A 78 4.26 -9.29 15.20
C TYR A 78 3.62 -10.58 14.66
N ILE A 79 3.96 -10.96 13.42
CA ILE A 79 3.46 -12.20 12.81
C ILE A 79 3.96 -13.41 13.61
N THR A 80 5.24 -13.45 13.98
CA THR A 80 5.84 -14.57 14.71
C THR A 80 5.15 -14.79 16.05
N ASP A 81 4.93 -13.73 16.83
CA ASP A 81 4.23 -13.82 18.11
C ASP A 81 2.75 -14.18 17.93
N SER A 82 2.12 -13.71 16.86
CA SER A 82 0.73 -14.09 16.53
C SER A 82 0.60 -15.58 16.21
N ILE A 83 1.53 -16.15 15.44
CA ILE A 83 1.49 -17.57 15.05
C ILE A 83 1.90 -18.49 16.21
N THR A 84 2.74 -18.05 17.14
CA THR A 84 3.11 -18.82 18.35
C THR A 84 2.09 -18.66 19.48
N ARG A 85 1.03 -17.87 19.26
CA ARG A 85 -0.01 -17.55 20.25
C ARG A 85 0.55 -16.85 21.50
N SER A 86 1.62 -16.09 21.32
CA SER A 86 2.11 -15.13 22.31
C SER A 86 1.12 -13.96 22.45
N ASP A 87 1.19 -13.25 23.58
CA ASP A 87 0.37 -12.05 23.78
C ASP A 87 0.88 -10.88 22.93
N THR A 88 0.05 -10.49 21.95
CA THR A 88 0.28 -9.35 21.05
C THR A 88 -0.59 -8.14 21.39
N SER A 89 -1.14 -8.07 22.61
CA SER A 89 -1.97 -6.95 23.08
C SER A 89 -1.21 -5.63 23.14
N ASP A 90 0.03 -5.67 23.63
CA ASP A 90 0.94 -4.53 23.67
C ASP A 90 1.59 -4.28 22.31
N LEU A 91 1.02 -3.34 21.56
CA LEU A 91 1.51 -2.98 20.23
C LEU A 91 2.86 -2.27 20.26
N THR A 92 3.24 -1.64 21.38
CA THR A 92 4.47 -0.84 21.48
C THR A 92 5.74 -1.67 21.26
N LYS A 93 5.64 -2.99 21.44
CA LYS A 93 6.70 -3.96 21.10
C LYS A 93 7.01 -4.05 19.61
N TYR A 94 6.05 -3.71 18.75
CA TYR A 94 6.15 -3.90 17.29
C TYR A 94 6.08 -2.60 16.49
N ILE A 95 5.45 -1.54 17.04
CA ILE A 95 5.29 -0.26 16.34
C ILE A 95 6.37 0.75 16.71
N THR A 96 6.84 1.52 15.74
CA THR A 96 7.83 2.58 15.90
C THR A 96 7.16 3.94 15.72
N LYS A 97 7.42 4.90 16.63
CA LYS A 97 6.96 6.28 16.48
C LYS A 97 7.92 7.05 15.57
N LEU A 98 7.48 7.42 14.38
CA LEU A 98 8.37 7.86 13.30
C LEU A 98 9.04 9.21 13.55
N ASN A 99 8.41 10.14 14.27
CA ASN A 99 9.04 11.43 14.60
C ASN A 99 10.34 11.26 15.41
N GLN A 100 10.51 10.15 16.15
CA GLN A 100 11.77 9.87 16.86
C GLN A 100 12.94 9.57 15.91
N TYR A 101 12.65 9.15 14.68
CA TYR A 101 13.62 8.77 13.66
C TYR A 101 13.74 9.80 12.54
N ASN A 102 12.68 10.58 12.30
CA ASN A 102 12.60 11.55 11.22
C ASN A 102 11.77 12.78 11.64
N ASN A 103 12.46 13.86 12.02
CA ASN A 103 11.86 15.13 12.46
C ASN A 103 11.04 15.85 11.37
N ASN A 104 11.08 15.37 10.12
CA ASN A 104 10.23 15.90 9.06
C ASN A 104 8.80 15.34 9.14
N LEU A 105 8.53 14.34 9.97
CA LEU A 105 7.21 13.70 10.07
C LEU A 105 6.41 14.20 11.28
N PRO A 106 5.06 14.23 11.19
CA PRO A 106 4.20 14.56 12.33
C PRO A 106 4.33 13.57 13.50
N ASP A 107 3.86 13.97 14.68
CA ASP A 107 3.88 13.13 15.89
C ASP A 107 2.89 11.96 15.87
N ASN A 108 1.84 12.04 15.07
CA ASN A 108 0.75 11.06 14.99
C ASN A 108 0.99 9.98 13.92
N ILE A 109 2.24 9.78 13.47
CA ILE A 109 2.58 8.75 12.49
C ILE A 109 3.46 7.65 13.09
N HIS A 110 3.06 6.42 12.85
CA HIS A 110 3.64 5.20 13.38
C HIS A 110 3.96 4.22 12.24
N LEU A 111 4.90 3.32 12.50
CA LEU A 111 5.36 2.32 11.54
C LEU A 111 5.39 0.93 12.18
N LEU A 112 4.69 -0.04 11.57
CA LEU A 112 5.00 -1.46 11.71
C LEU A 112 5.93 -1.81 10.54
N SER A 113 7.24 -1.82 10.80
CA SER A 113 8.24 -1.79 9.74
C SER A 113 8.37 -3.11 8.99
N GLY A 114 8.84 -3.02 7.75
CA GLY A 114 9.15 -4.16 6.92
C GLY A 114 10.39 -4.89 7.44
N ASP A 115 10.55 -6.13 7.01
CA ASP A 115 11.63 -6.99 7.46
C ASP A 115 11.93 -8.05 6.37
N GLY A 116 13.19 -8.16 5.97
CA GLY A 116 13.63 -9.10 4.95
C GLY A 116 13.40 -10.57 5.33
N ASN A 117 13.34 -10.87 6.63
CA ASN A 117 13.03 -12.20 7.14
C ASN A 117 11.60 -12.65 6.79
N LEU A 118 10.71 -11.73 6.37
CA LEU A 118 9.37 -12.06 5.91
C LEU A 118 9.41 -13.04 4.72
N GLU A 119 10.41 -12.92 3.85
CA GLU A 119 10.62 -13.86 2.74
C GLU A 119 11.04 -15.25 3.24
N LEU A 120 11.88 -15.29 4.29
CA LEU A 120 12.37 -16.53 4.90
C LEU A 120 11.26 -17.31 5.62
N ILE A 121 10.33 -16.60 6.27
CA ILE A 121 9.21 -17.22 6.98
C ILE A 121 7.98 -17.49 6.08
N ALA A 122 7.97 -17.01 4.83
CA ALA A 122 6.84 -17.19 3.92
C ALA A 122 6.47 -18.67 3.64
N PRO A 123 7.43 -19.61 3.48
CA PRO A 123 7.11 -21.03 3.35
C PRO A 123 6.40 -21.57 4.60
N LEU A 124 6.85 -21.18 5.80
CA LEU A 124 6.24 -21.58 7.06
C LEU A 124 4.81 -21.02 7.20
N LEU A 125 4.57 -19.77 6.79
CA LEU A 125 3.23 -19.18 6.79
C LEU A 125 2.28 -19.94 5.86
N SER A 126 2.77 -20.34 4.69
CA SER A 126 1.99 -21.14 3.73
C SER A 126 1.67 -22.52 4.29
N GLU A 127 2.66 -23.22 4.85
CA GLU A 127 2.48 -24.53 5.48
C GLU A 127 1.43 -24.47 6.61
N ARG A 128 1.49 -23.45 7.46
CA ARG A 128 0.51 -23.24 8.52
C ARG A 128 -0.89 -22.92 7.98
N ALA A 129 -1.00 -22.10 6.92
CA ALA A 129 -2.28 -21.78 6.32
C ALA A 129 -2.95 -23.01 5.67
N ASP A 130 -2.14 -23.93 5.16
CA ASP A 130 -2.60 -25.18 4.54
C ASP A 130 -2.66 -26.37 5.52
N ALA A 131 -2.41 -26.15 6.80
CA ALA A 131 -2.49 -27.18 7.82
C ALA A 131 -3.89 -27.80 7.87
N THR A 132 -3.93 -29.11 8.15
CA THR A 132 -5.21 -29.84 8.25
C THR A 132 -5.98 -29.36 9.49
N PRO A 133 -7.21 -28.84 9.34
CA PRO A 133 -8.04 -28.46 10.48
C PRO A 133 -8.29 -29.63 11.43
N LEU A 134 -8.09 -29.40 12.73
CA LEU A 134 -8.38 -30.39 13.78
C LEU A 134 -9.86 -30.41 14.17
N SER A 135 -10.60 -29.35 13.87
CA SER A 135 -12.03 -29.23 14.14
C SER A 135 -12.69 -28.19 13.23
N VAL A 136 -14.02 -28.10 13.25
CA VAL A 136 -14.77 -27.06 12.49
C VAL A 136 -14.42 -25.63 12.94
N LYS A 137 -13.97 -25.46 14.20
CA LYS A 137 -13.56 -24.16 14.75
C LYS A 137 -12.11 -23.81 14.38
N ASP A 138 -11.32 -24.79 14.00
CA ASP A 138 -9.93 -24.61 13.61
C ASP A 138 -9.90 -24.24 12.13
N GLN A 139 -9.45 -23.02 11.82
CA GLN A 139 -9.43 -22.51 10.45
C GLN A 139 -8.05 -21.93 10.15
N PRO A 140 -7.00 -22.76 9.96
CA PRO A 140 -5.62 -22.30 9.85
C PRO A 140 -5.40 -21.25 8.76
N TRP A 141 -6.07 -21.43 7.61
CA TRP A 141 -6.02 -20.46 6.53
C TRP A 141 -6.55 -19.09 6.96
N VAL A 142 -7.70 -19.05 7.64
CA VAL A 142 -8.32 -17.82 8.16
C VAL A 142 -7.46 -17.21 9.26
N GLU A 143 -6.93 -18.02 10.18
CA GLU A 143 -6.04 -17.57 11.26
C GLU A 143 -4.83 -16.83 10.71
N ILE A 144 -4.12 -17.43 9.74
CA ILE A 144 -2.94 -16.82 9.10
C ILE A 144 -3.31 -15.56 8.32
N HIS A 145 -4.36 -15.62 7.49
CA HIS A 145 -4.75 -14.51 6.63
C HIS A 145 -5.38 -13.33 7.38
N SER A 146 -5.83 -13.54 8.62
CA SER A 146 -6.44 -12.49 9.45
C SER A 146 -5.46 -11.81 10.41
N ILE A 147 -4.17 -12.23 10.48
CA ILE A 147 -3.20 -11.67 11.44
C ILE A 147 -3.13 -10.14 11.36
N ILE A 148 -2.90 -9.61 10.16
CA ILE A 148 -2.78 -8.15 9.98
C ILE A 148 -4.16 -7.48 9.98
N LYS A 149 -5.23 -8.17 9.54
CA LYS A 149 -6.61 -7.65 9.69
C LYS A 149 -6.95 -7.40 11.17
N ASN A 150 -6.61 -8.34 12.05
CA ASN A 150 -6.78 -8.19 13.49
C ASN A 150 -5.95 -7.02 14.05
N PHE A 151 -4.74 -6.78 13.52
CA PHE A 151 -3.96 -5.59 13.87
C PHE A 151 -4.67 -4.29 13.48
N THR A 152 -5.25 -4.21 12.28
CA THR A 152 -5.97 -3.00 11.81
C THR A 152 -7.25 -2.67 12.60
N HIS A 153 -7.75 -3.60 13.42
CA HIS A 153 -8.87 -3.35 14.34
C HIS A 153 -8.45 -2.73 15.68
N LYS A 154 -7.15 -2.75 16.01
CA LYS A 154 -6.62 -2.21 17.28
C LYS A 154 -6.43 -0.69 17.19
N GLN A 155 -6.20 -0.02 18.31
CA GLN A 155 -5.73 1.37 18.31
C GLN A 155 -4.30 1.41 18.86
N VAL A 156 -3.47 2.30 18.32
CA VAL A 156 -2.10 2.52 18.82
C VAL A 156 -2.05 3.57 19.95
N GLY A 157 -3.11 4.36 20.07
CA GLY A 157 -3.33 5.36 21.10
C GLY A 157 -4.83 5.54 21.37
N GLU A 158 -5.23 6.72 21.83
CA GLU A 158 -6.64 7.02 22.13
C GLU A 158 -7.45 7.40 20.89
N ARG A 159 -6.77 7.72 19.78
CA ARG A 159 -7.40 8.23 18.55
C ARG A 159 -7.79 7.08 17.61
N PRO A 160 -8.81 7.29 16.76
CA PRO A 160 -9.06 6.38 15.64
C PRO A 160 -7.84 6.31 14.74
N CYS A 161 -7.54 5.11 14.22
CA CYS A 161 -6.39 4.89 13.36
C CYS A 161 -6.75 4.93 11.87
N THR A 162 -5.83 5.40 11.03
CA THR A 162 -5.84 5.18 9.58
C THR A 162 -4.60 4.36 9.22
N TYR A 163 -4.82 3.17 8.67
CA TYR A 163 -3.76 2.24 8.26
C TYR A 163 -3.46 2.38 6.77
N PHE A 164 -2.18 2.52 6.43
CA PHE A 164 -1.69 2.40 5.05
C PHE A 164 -0.79 1.18 4.94
N ILE A 165 -1.18 0.21 4.12
CA ILE A 165 -0.48 -1.06 3.99
C ILE A 165 0.28 -1.07 2.66
N ASP A 166 1.62 -1.02 2.74
CA ASP A 166 2.50 -1.20 1.58
C ASP A 166 2.73 -2.68 1.30
N THR A 167 2.85 -3.04 0.03
CA THR A 167 2.86 -4.44 -0.39
C THR A 167 3.95 -4.76 -1.40
N ASN A 168 4.37 -6.02 -1.41
CA ASN A 168 5.20 -6.57 -2.47
C ASN A 168 4.38 -6.77 -3.77
N PRO A 169 4.98 -6.59 -4.97
CA PRO A 169 4.32 -6.90 -6.23
C PRO A 169 3.94 -8.39 -6.39
N SER A 170 4.76 -9.32 -5.89
CA SER A 170 4.51 -10.75 -5.97
C SER A 170 3.33 -11.13 -5.07
N PHE A 171 2.44 -11.98 -5.58
CA PHE A 171 1.24 -12.42 -4.87
C PHE A 171 1.51 -13.58 -3.88
N SER A 172 2.56 -13.43 -3.08
CA SER A 172 2.94 -14.35 -2.00
C SER A 172 1.93 -14.36 -0.85
N VAL A 173 2.07 -15.30 0.08
CA VAL A 173 1.19 -15.41 1.26
C VAL A 173 1.15 -14.12 2.08
N TYR A 174 2.27 -13.42 2.25
CA TYR A 174 2.30 -12.17 3.01
C TYR A 174 1.63 -11.01 2.25
N THR A 175 1.66 -11.00 0.92
CA THR A 175 0.88 -10.05 0.12
C THR A 175 -0.62 -10.35 0.20
N GLN A 176 -1.01 -11.63 0.26
CA GLN A 176 -2.40 -12.04 0.47
C GLN A 176 -2.91 -11.61 1.85
N ILE A 177 -2.12 -11.82 2.91
CA ILE A 177 -2.38 -11.31 4.27
C ILE A 177 -2.55 -9.78 4.24
N ALA A 178 -1.65 -9.07 3.55
CA ALA A 178 -1.69 -7.61 3.43
C ALA A 178 -2.98 -7.13 2.75
N ILE A 179 -3.37 -7.76 1.63
CA ILE A 179 -4.60 -7.41 0.89
C ILE A 179 -5.85 -7.59 1.74
N LEU A 180 -5.96 -8.71 2.47
CA LEU A 180 -7.12 -8.98 3.33
C LEU A 180 -7.18 -8.11 4.60
N SER A 181 -6.10 -7.38 4.92
CA SER A 181 -6.12 -6.40 6.02
C SER A 181 -6.80 -5.07 5.66
N GLY A 182 -6.95 -4.79 4.36
CA GLY A 182 -7.55 -3.56 3.84
C GLY A 182 -9.06 -3.58 3.79
N GLU A 183 -9.68 -2.42 4.01
CA GLU A 183 -11.05 -2.13 3.58
C GLU A 183 -11.06 -1.52 2.17
N HIS A 184 -10.02 -0.76 1.86
CA HIS A 184 -9.87 -0.01 0.63
C HIS A 184 -8.60 -0.44 -0.11
N LEU A 185 -8.66 -0.49 -1.43
CA LEU A 185 -7.54 -0.81 -2.31
C LEU A 185 -7.18 0.44 -3.14
N LEU A 186 -5.93 0.87 -3.03
CA LEU A 186 -5.31 1.90 -3.85
C LEU A 186 -4.45 1.21 -4.90
N VAL A 187 -4.72 1.48 -6.18
CA VAL A 187 -4.10 0.77 -7.30
C VAL A 187 -3.21 1.73 -8.09
N PRO A 188 -1.89 1.71 -7.88
CA PRO A 188 -0.97 2.52 -8.67
C PRO A 188 -0.76 1.91 -10.04
N ILE A 189 -0.89 2.71 -11.10
CA ILE A 189 -0.82 2.27 -12.49
C ILE A 189 0.13 3.21 -13.25
N ASN A 190 1.03 2.63 -14.05
CA ASN A 190 1.85 3.39 -15.01
C ASN A 190 1.21 3.35 -16.41
N ALA A 191 1.42 4.39 -17.21
CA ALA A 191 0.99 4.40 -18.61
C ALA A 191 1.95 3.57 -19.50
N ASP A 192 1.78 2.25 -19.53
CA ASP A 192 2.51 1.31 -20.39
C ASP A 192 1.77 -0.03 -20.58
N ASP A 193 2.07 -0.77 -21.65
CA ASP A 193 1.37 -2.02 -22.03
C ASP A 193 1.36 -3.06 -20.91
N SER A 194 2.49 -3.24 -20.22
CA SER A 194 2.58 -4.24 -19.15
C SER A 194 1.69 -3.87 -17.95
N SER A 195 1.43 -2.58 -17.71
CA SER A 195 0.45 -2.13 -16.70
C SER A 195 -0.99 -2.43 -17.12
N ILE A 196 -1.32 -2.39 -18.42
CA ILE A 196 -2.64 -2.79 -18.93
C ILE A 196 -2.85 -4.29 -18.72
N PHE A 197 -1.84 -5.13 -18.93
CA PHE A 197 -1.91 -6.56 -18.61
C PHE A 197 -1.99 -6.82 -17.10
N ALA A 198 -1.27 -6.02 -16.30
CA ALA A 198 -1.28 -6.09 -14.85
C ALA A 198 -2.68 -5.93 -14.25
N ILE A 199 -3.53 -5.06 -14.82
CA ILE A 199 -4.95 -4.89 -14.39
C ILE A 199 -5.71 -6.21 -14.42
N THR A 200 -5.64 -6.98 -15.51
CA THR A 200 -6.31 -8.29 -15.58
C THR A 200 -5.77 -9.25 -14.51
N GLY A 201 -4.45 -9.26 -14.31
CA GLY A 201 -3.83 -10.07 -13.26
C GLY A 201 -4.32 -9.69 -11.86
N LEU A 202 -4.42 -8.39 -11.55
CA LEU A 202 -4.95 -7.87 -10.29
C LEU A 202 -6.36 -8.42 -10.03
N PHE A 203 -7.26 -8.31 -11.01
CA PHE A 203 -8.63 -8.78 -10.84
C PHE A 203 -8.72 -10.30 -10.69
N ASN A 204 -7.98 -11.04 -11.52
CA ASN A 204 -7.94 -12.50 -11.46
C ASN A 204 -7.39 -13.01 -10.13
N LEU A 205 -6.39 -12.34 -9.55
CA LEU A 205 -5.78 -12.74 -8.28
C LEU A 205 -6.71 -12.46 -7.09
N ILE A 206 -7.32 -11.28 -7.01
CA ILE A 206 -8.15 -10.89 -5.86
C ILE A 206 -9.57 -11.48 -5.94
N TRP A 207 -10.24 -11.34 -7.08
CA TRP A 207 -11.65 -11.72 -7.27
C TRP A 207 -11.85 -13.02 -8.05
N GLY A 208 -10.81 -13.54 -8.69
CA GLY A 208 -10.88 -14.77 -9.48
C GLY A 208 -11.13 -14.53 -10.97
N THR A 209 -10.86 -15.57 -11.75
CA THR A 209 -11.14 -15.60 -13.19
C THR A 209 -12.62 -15.83 -13.46
N GLU A 210 -13.12 -15.37 -14.61
CA GLU A 210 -14.52 -15.62 -15.03
C GLU A 210 -14.85 -17.12 -15.15
N LYS A 211 -13.86 -17.93 -15.53
CA LYS A 211 -13.96 -19.39 -15.57
C LYS A 211 -13.03 -20.00 -14.54
N THR A 212 -13.59 -20.78 -13.64
CA THR A 212 -12.81 -21.58 -12.67
C THR A 212 -12.03 -22.65 -13.43
N HIS A 213 -10.72 -22.70 -13.22
CA HIS A 213 -9.88 -23.72 -13.85
C HIS A 213 -10.19 -25.10 -13.24
N PRO A 214 -10.35 -26.18 -14.04
CA PRO A 214 -10.78 -27.50 -13.54
C PRO A 214 -9.79 -28.14 -12.55
N VAL A 215 -8.50 -27.83 -12.68
CA VAL A 215 -7.44 -28.41 -11.81
C VAL A 215 -7.21 -27.56 -10.56
N TYR A 216 -6.75 -26.32 -10.71
CA TYR A 216 -6.33 -25.48 -9.58
C TYR A 216 -7.40 -24.50 -9.06
N GLY A 217 -8.59 -24.46 -9.68
CA GLY A 217 -9.62 -23.46 -9.37
C GLY A 217 -9.97 -23.39 -7.88
N ASN A 218 -10.17 -24.55 -7.24
CA ASN A 218 -10.53 -24.66 -5.82
C ASN A 218 -9.41 -24.27 -4.84
N TYR A 219 -8.18 -24.09 -5.33
CA TYR A 219 -7.00 -23.76 -4.52
C TYR A 219 -6.58 -22.29 -4.66
N THR A 220 -7.24 -21.53 -5.53
CA THR A 220 -6.96 -20.10 -5.71
C THR A 220 -7.32 -19.30 -4.45
N PHE A 221 -6.59 -18.20 -4.22
CA PHE A 221 -6.89 -17.23 -3.16
C PHE A 221 -8.36 -16.79 -3.19
N SER A 222 -8.88 -16.42 -4.36
CA SER A 222 -10.26 -15.98 -4.49
C SER A 222 -11.27 -17.06 -4.10
N SER A 223 -11.01 -18.33 -4.41
CA SER A 223 -11.85 -19.45 -3.99
C SER A 223 -11.81 -19.70 -2.49
N LYS A 224 -10.64 -19.59 -1.86
CA LYS A 224 -10.49 -19.67 -0.40
C LYS A 224 -11.23 -18.53 0.30
N VAL A 225 -11.07 -17.29 -0.18
CA VAL A 225 -11.79 -16.12 0.32
C VAL A 225 -13.31 -16.32 0.24
N ASN A 226 -13.83 -16.81 -0.90
CA ASN A 226 -15.26 -17.09 -1.06
C ASN A 226 -15.72 -18.22 -0.12
N HIS A 227 -14.94 -19.30 0.00
CA HIS A 227 -15.27 -20.45 0.84
C HIS A 227 -15.40 -20.06 2.32
N PHE A 228 -14.49 -19.23 2.82
CA PHE A 228 -14.51 -18.75 4.20
C PHE A 228 -15.36 -17.49 4.43
N GLY A 229 -15.91 -16.90 3.36
CA GLY A 229 -16.71 -15.68 3.46
C GLY A 229 -15.94 -14.47 3.97
N ILE A 230 -14.65 -14.35 3.61
CA ILE A 230 -13.82 -13.20 4.01
C ILE A 230 -14.07 -12.02 3.06
N ASP A 231 -14.19 -10.82 3.63
CA ASP A 231 -14.31 -9.58 2.86
C ASP A 231 -13.01 -9.23 2.14
N ARG A 232 -13.14 -8.71 0.91
CA ARG A 232 -12.04 -8.18 0.12
C ARG A 232 -12.04 -6.65 0.19
N PRO A 233 -10.88 -5.99 0.05
CA PRO A 233 -10.88 -4.54 -0.06
C PRO A 233 -11.59 -4.09 -1.34
N LYS A 234 -12.30 -2.96 -1.26
CA LYS A 234 -12.91 -2.31 -2.42
C LYS A 234 -11.93 -1.32 -3.05
N ILE A 235 -11.85 -1.26 -4.38
CA ILE A 235 -11.02 -0.28 -5.09
C ILE A 235 -11.54 1.12 -4.78
N ALA A 236 -10.69 1.91 -4.11
CA ALA A 236 -10.99 3.29 -3.75
C ALA A 236 -10.48 4.25 -4.80
N LEU A 237 -9.20 4.13 -5.21
CA LEU A 237 -8.60 5.03 -6.19
C LEU A 237 -7.57 4.32 -7.07
N LEU A 238 -7.48 4.77 -8.31
CA LEU A 238 -6.45 4.49 -9.30
C LEU A 238 -5.45 5.63 -9.28
N LEU A 239 -4.18 5.30 -9.02
CA LEU A 239 -3.13 6.28 -8.84
C LEU A 239 -2.23 6.28 -10.06
N GLY A 240 -2.51 7.22 -10.96
CA GLY A 240 -1.90 7.27 -12.27
C GLY A 240 -0.51 7.90 -12.25
N ASN A 241 0.55 7.08 -12.37
CA ASN A 241 1.92 7.56 -12.56
C ASN A 241 2.25 7.74 -14.05
N ARG A 242 2.90 8.86 -14.41
CA ARG A 242 3.35 9.20 -15.79
C ARG A 242 2.25 9.48 -16.82
N PHE A 243 1.20 10.19 -16.42
CA PHE A 243 0.09 10.61 -17.28
C PHE A 243 0.33 12.01 -17.91
N THR A 244 1.58 12.41 -18.17
CA THR A 244 1.87 13.82 -18.51
C THR A 244 1.40 14.22 -19.90
N GLN A 245 0.77 15.39 -20.00
CA GLN A 245 0.37 16.05 -21.26
C GLN A 245 1.40 17.13 -21.67
N GLN A 246 2.38 16.79 -22.52
CA GLN A 246 3.08 17.77 -23.38
C GLN A 246 3.43 17.15 -24.76
N LYS A 247 3.10 17.88 -25.84
CA LYS A 247 3.13 17.41 -27.24
C LYS A 247 4.34 16.52 -27.59
N GLY A 248 4.05 15.38 -28.24
CA GLY A 248 5.02 14.33 -28.59
C GLY A 248 4.64 13.00 -27.92
N ALA A 249 5.60 12.36 -27.24
CA ALA A 249 5.41 11.12 -26.48
C ALA A 249 4.21 11.14 -25.50
N ALA A 250 3.73 12.33 -25.09
CA ALA A 250 2.51 12.46 -24.30
C ALA A 250 1.22 11.99 -24.98
N HIS A 251 1.13 12.04 -26.32
CA HIS A 251 -0.03 11.46 -26.99
C HIS A 251 -0.06 9.94 -26.81
N ALA A 252 1.10 9.28 -26.85
CA ALA A 252 1.22 7.85 -26.58
C ALA A 252 0.93 7.52 -25.11
N PHE A 253 1.49 8.28 -24.16
CA PHE A 253 1.17 8.09 -22.73
C PHE A 253 -0.31 8.33 -22.43
N LYS A 254 -0.94 9.33 -23.05
CA LYS A 254 -2.38 9.57 -22.93
C LYS A 254 -3.19 8.41 -23.52
N ALA A 255 -2.80 7.88 -24.67
CA ALA A 255 -3.48 6.70 -25.25
C ALA A 255 -3.39 5.48 -24.33
N LEU A 256 -2.20 5.19 -23.78
CA LEU A 256 -1.99 4.09 -22.83
C LEU A 256 -2.76 4.28 -21.52
N SER A 257 -2.79 5.51 -21.01
CA SER A 257 -3.61 5.93 -19.88
C SER A 257 -5.10 5.67 -20.12
N ASN A 258 -5.60 6.10 -21.28
CA ASN A 258 -7.00 5.92 -21.66
C ASN A 258 -7.35 4.44 -21.78
N GLU A 259 -6.45 3.61 -22.32
CA GLU A 259 -6.64 2.17 -22.43
C GLU A 259 -6.65 1.49 -21.04
N ALA A 260 -5.73 1.87 -20.15
CA ALA A 260 -5.73 1.38 -18.77
C ALA A 260 -7.03 1.76 -18.02
N THR A 261 -7.49 3.00 -18.20
CA THR A 261 -8.73 3.50 -17.60
C THR A 261 -9.96 2.80 -18.17
N LEU A 262 -10.01 2.59 -19.49
CA LEU A 262 -11.07 1.84 -20.15
C LEU A 262 -11.16 0.42 -19.60
N LYS A 263 -10.03 -0.25 -19.41
CA LYS A 263 -9.99 -1.61 -18.86
C LYS A 263 -10.46 -1.69 -17.41
N MET A 264 -10.11 -0.70 -16.59
CA MET A 264 -10.64 -0.59 -15.22
C MET A 264 -12.15 -0.32 -15.22
N TYR A 265 -12.63 0.53 -16.13
CA TYR A 265 -14.06 0.81 -16.30
C TYR A 265 -14.84 -0.43 -16.79
N ASP A 266 -14.25 -1.25 -17.66
CA ASP A 266 -14.84 -2.52 -18.08
C ASP A 266 -15.00 -3.49 -16.91
N GLU A 267 -14.02 -3.57 -16.00
CA GLU A 267 -14.14 -4.36 -14.78
C GLU A 267 -15.16 -3.77 -13.80
N TYR A 268 -15.30 -2.45 -13.72
CA TYR A 268 -16.37 -1.79 -12.96
C TYR A 268 -17.76 -2.17 -13.50
N LYS A 269 -17.98 -2.14 -14.81
CA LYS A 269 -19.26 -2.53 -15.42
C LYS A 269 -19.64 -3.99 -15.14
N LYS A 270 -18.64 -4.88 -15.04
CA LYS A 270 -18.88 -6.30 -14.72
C LYS A 270 -19.39 -6.46 -13.29
N ASP A 271 -18.79 -5.76 -12.34
CA ASP A 271 -19.15 -5.84 -10.92
C ASP A 271 -18.78 -4.56 -10.16
N PRO A 272 -19.70 -3.58 -10.07
CA PRO A 272 -19.47 -2.32 -9.38
C PRO A 272 -19.14 -2.48 -7.90
N LYS A 273 -19.53 -3.61 -7.26
CA LYS A 273 -19.31 -3.84 -5.82
C LYS A 273 -17.83 -4.03 -5.46
N ARG A 274 -16.97 -4.26 -6.46
CA ARG A 274 -15.51 -4.32 -6.30
C ARG A 274 -14.89 -2.95 -6.04
N PHE A 275 -15.64 -1.88 -6.26
CA PHE A 275 -15.23 -0.49 -6.05
C PHE A 275 -16.00 0.11 -4.88
N ILE A 276 -15.46 1.16 -4.28
CA ILE A 276 -16.18 1.93 -3.26
C ILE A 276 -17.44 2.54 -3.87
N ASP A 277 -18.44 2.78 -3.02
CA ASP A 277 -19.64 3.49 -3.44
C ASP A 277 -19.24 4.94 -3.75
N GLY A 278 -19.51 5.36 -5.00
CA GLY A 278 -19.18 6.70 -5.48
C GLY A 278 -20.24 7.74 -5.09
N ASN A 279 -19.84 9.01 -5.15
CA ASN A 279 -20.76 10.15 -4.97
C ASN A 279 -21.48 10.52 -6.27
N VAL A 280 -20.94 10.07 -7.41
CA VAL A 280 -21.44 10.37 -8.75
C VAL A 280 -21.85 9.09 -9.44
N GLN A 281 -22.95 9.16 -10.19
CA GLN A 281 -23.38 8.06 -11.05
C GLN A 281 -22.40 7.91 -12.22
N VAL A 282 -21.80 6.72 -12.35
CA VAL A 282 -20.83 6.41 -13.41
C VAL A 282 -21.56 5.84 -14.62
N ASN A 283 -21.69 6.60 -15.70
CA ASN A 283 -22.37 6.17 -16.93
C ASN A 283 -21.41 5.93 -18.11
N ASN A 284 -20.22 6.51 -18.05
CA ASN A 284 -19.21 6.43 -19.09
C ASN A 284 -17.79 6.44 -18.48
N GLN A 285 -16.77 6.28 -19.33
CA GLN A 285 -15.37 6.25 -18.91
C GLN A 285 -14.92 7.55 -18.24
N ASP A 286 -15.37 8.71 -18.71
CA ASP A 286 -14.97 10.02 -18.14
C ASP A 286 -15.55 10.21 -16.73
N ASP A 287 -16.78 9.72 -16.49
CA ASP A 287 -17.36 9.68 -15.15
C ASP A 287 -16.56 8.78 -14.22
N PHE A 288 -16.17 7.60 -14.71
CA PHE A 288 -15.35 6.64 -13.96
C PHE A 288 -13.98 7.24 -13.61
N GLU A 289 -13.30 7.86 -14.57
CA GLU A 289 -11.99 8.49 -14.37
C GLU A 289 -12.07 9.62 -13.34
N ARG A 290 -13.09 10.47 -13.41
CA ARG A 290 -13.28 11.58 -12.47
C ARG A 290 -13.50 11.09 -11.03
N GLU A 291 -14.27 10.02 -10.87
CA GLU A 291 -14.59 9.45 -9.57
C GLU A 291 -13.38 8.70 -8.98
N PHE A 292 -12.82 7.75 -9.72
CA PHE A 292 -11.88 6.77 -9.20
C PHE A 292 -10.42 7.06 -9.53
N SER A 293 -10.07 7.99 -10.41
CA SER A 293 -8.66 8.23 -10.77
C SER A 293 -8.10 9.51 -10.16
N VAL A 294 -6.80 9.47 -9.85
CA VAL A 294 -5.98 10.63 -9.48
C VAL A 294 -4.66 10.57 -10.23
N GLU A 295 -4.30 11.67 -10.87
CA GLU A 295 -3.07 11.79 -11.66
C GLU A 295 -1.89 12.23 -10.78
N LEU A 296 -0.85 11.40 -10.67
CA LEU A 296 0.36 11.67 -9.89
C LEU A 296 1.44 12.33 -10.76
N ARG A 297 1.25 13.62 -11.08
CA ARG A 297 2.22 14.40 -11.87
C ARG A 297 3.52 14.63 -11.09
N ASP A 298 4.66 14.48 -11.78
CA ASP A 298 6.01 14.77 -11.27
C ASP A 298 6.47 14.01 -10.01
N PHE A 299 5.78 12.93 -9.63
CA PHE A 299 6.22 12.02 -8.55
C PHE A 299 7.55 11.31 -8.87
N ASN A 300 7.91 11.18 -10.15
CA ASN A 300 9.15 10.51 -10.58
C ASN A 300 10.41 11.39 -10.47
N SER A 301 10.27 12.69 -10.18
CA SER A 301 11.40 13.62 -10.00
C SER A 301 11.44 14.11 -8.55
N ALA A 302 10.58 15.07 -8.21
CA ALA A 302 10.50 15.63 -6.86
C ALA A 302 10.17 14.56 -5.82
N GLY A 303 9.25 13.65 -6.14
CA GLY A 303 8.84 12.57 -5.24
C GLY A 303 9.97 11.60 -4.88
N VAL A 304 10.90 11.32 -5.81
CA VAL A 304 12.07 10.47 -5.57
C VAL A 304 13.09 11.17 -4.68
N VAL A 305 13.36 12.45 -4.93
CA VAL A 305 14.25 13.27 -4.10
C VAL A 305 13.72 13.39 -2.67
N ALA A 306 12.42 13.64 -2.55
CA ALA A 306 11.70 13.73 -1.29
C ALA A 306 11.80 12.41 -0.49
N ALA A 307 11.49 11.28 -1.14
CA ALA A 307 11.58 9.95 -0.54
C ALA A 307 13.01 9.58 -0.11
N ASN A 308 14.02 9.95 -0.90
CA ASN A 308 15.42 9.67 -0.56
C ASN A 308 15.89 10.40 0.71
N GLN A 309 15.33 11.57 1.00
CA GLN A 309 15.64 12.35 2.22
C GLN A 309 14.59 12.21 3.33
N GLY A 310 13.58 11.36 3.14
CA GLY A 310 12.47 11.22 4.07
C GLY A 310 11.72 12.54 4.32
N ILE A 311 11.63 13.41 3.31
CA ILE A 311 10.91 14.69 3.39
C ILE A 311 9.54 14.51 2.70
N PRO A 312 8.41 14.76 3.38
CA PRO A 312 7.11 14.79 2.71
C PRO A 312 7.06 15.83 1.60
N LEU A 313 6.34 15.56 0.51
CA LEU A 313 6.17 16.53 -0.59
C LEU A 313 5.65 17.91 -0.12
N SER A 314 4.79 17.92 0.91
CA SER A 314 4.27 19.15 1.54
C SER A 314 5.34 20.05 2.17
N LYS A 315 6.49 19.47 2.53
CA LYS A 315 7.64 20.13 3.18
C LYS A 315 8.83 20.36 2.24
N MET A 316 8.69 20.10 0.93
CA MET A 316 9.72 20.44 -0.04
C MET A 316 9.75 21.96 -0.32
N ASP A 317 10.38 22.74 0.55
CA ASP A 317 10.45 24.21 0.49
C ASP A 317 11.74 24.77 -0.14
N ARG A 318 12.80 23.95 -0.24
CA ARG A 318 14.12 24.32 -0.78
C ARG A 318 14.20 24.22 -2.30
N ASN A 319 15.14 24.96 -2.89
CA ASN A 319 15.48 24.84 -4.32
C ASN A 319 16.49 23.73 -4.61
N ILE A 320 17.33 23.38 -3.63
CA ILE A 320 18.40 22.39 -3.76
C ILE A 320 18.24 21.32 -2.68
N TYR A 321 18.42 20.09 -3.11
CA TYR A 321 18.32 18.87 -2.32
C TYR A 321 19.57 18.03 -2.54
N HIS A 322 19.85 17.10 -1.62
CA HIS A 322 21.03 16.24 -1.67
C HIS A 322 20.62 14.77 -1.75
N VAL A 323 21.10 14.07 -2.78
CA VAL A 323 20.85 12.64 -2.99
C VAL A 323 22.20 11.95 -3.20
N TYR A 324 22.62 11.11 -2.26
CA TYR A 324 23.93 10.43 -2.28
C TYR A 324 25.13 11.35 -2.55
N GLY A 325 25.11 12.58 -2.03
CA GLY A 325 26.15 13.58 -2.23
C GLY A 325 25.96 14.50 -3.43
N GLU A 326 25.08 14.13 -4.36
CA GLU A 326 24.74 14.93 -5.54
C GLU A 326 23.76 16.05 -5.20
N ARG A 327 23.97 17.22 -5.81
CA ARG A 327 23.07 18.37 -5.70
C ARG A 327 21.98 18.29 -6.76
N ILE A 328 20.74 18.11 -6.33
CA ILE A 328 19.57 18.03 -7.20
C ILE A 328 18.75 19.31 -7.05
N GLN A 329 18.56 20.02 -8.16
CA GLN A 329 17.69 21.19 -8.21
C GLN A 329 16.27 20.76 -8.58
N VAL A 330 15.29 21.18 -7.78
CA VAL A 330 13.87 20.92 -8.05
C VAL A 330 13.16 22.27 -8.17
N ALA A 331 12.58 22.52 -9.34
CA ALA A 331 11.93 23.80 -9.64
C ALA A 331 10.77 24.06 -8.68
N LYS A 332 10.55 25.33 -8.30
CA LYS A 332 9.46 25.72 -7.40
C LYS A 332 8.10 25.25 -7.93
N GLU A 333 7.84 25.45 -9.22
CA GLU A 333 6.60 25.04 -9.88
C GLU A 333 6.34 23.54 -9.75
N GLN A 334 7.37 22.70 -9.91
CA GLN A 334 7.26 21.25 -9.73
C GLN A 334 6.94 20.88 -8.28
N ARG A 335 7.55 21.57 -7.30
CA ARG A 335 7.30 21.33 -5.88
C ARG A 335 5.86 21.68 -5.50
N GLU A 336 5.38 22.84 -5.92
CA GLU A 336 4.00 23.27 -5.68
C GLU A 336 2.99 22.35 -6.39
N LEU A 337 3.28 21.90 -7.62
CA LEU A 337 2.44 20.94 -8.33
C LEU A 337 2.34 19.63 -7.55
N CYS A 338 3.47 19.00 -7.20
CA CYS A 338 3.47 17.76 -6.42
C CYS A 338 2.75 17.91 -5.07
N LYS A 339 2.94 19.04 -4.38
CA LYS A 339 2.23 19.37 -3.14
C LYS A 339 0.71 19.43 -3.35
N SER A 340 0.24 20.17 -4.34
CA SER A 340 -1.19 20.27 -4.63
C SER A 340 -1.81 18.92 -5.01
N VAL A 341 -1.09 18.10 -5.77
CA VAL A 341 -1.53 16.77 -6.19
C VAL A 341 -1.66 15.84 -4.99
N ILE A 342 -0.67 15.79 -4.09
CA ILE A 342 -0.74 14.91 -2.91
C ILE A 342 -1.79 15.38 -1.90
N GLU A 343 -1.98 16.69 -1.73
CA GLU A 343 -3.04 17.23 -0.87
C GLU A 343 -4.44 16.92 -1.42
N ASN A 344 -4.62 17.00 -2.75
CA ASN A 344 -5.87 16.60 -3.41
C ASN A 344 -6.12 15.09 -3.30
N LEU A 345 -5.07 14.28 -3.44
CA LEU A 345 -5.18 12.83 -3.24
C LEU A 345 -5.61 12.51 -1.81
N VAL A 346 -4.96 13.11 -0.82
CA VAL A 346 -5.26 12.90 0.61
C VAL A 346 -6.68 13.31 0.96
N SER A 347 -7.21 14.38 0.36
CA SER A 347 -8.59 14.82 0.63
C SER A 347 -9.66 13.88 0.08
N LYS A 348 -9.31 12.98 -0.85
CA LYS A 348 -10.18 11.92 -1.36
C LYS A 348 -10.22 10.66 -0.48
N LEU A 349 -9.38 10.56 0.57
CA LEU A 349 -9.21 9.35 1.40
C LEU A 349 -10.03 9.36 2.71
#